data_AF-A0A813I650-F1
#
_entry.id   AF-A0A813I650-F1
#
_cell.length_a   1.000
_cell.length_b   1.000
_cell.length_c   1.000
_cell.angle_alpha   90.00
_cell.angle_beta   90.00
_cell.angle_gamma   90.00
#
_symmetry.space_group_name_H-M   'P 1'
#
loop_
_entity.id
_entity.type
_entity.pdbx_description
1 polymer ?
#
loop_
_entity_poly.entity_id
_entity_poly.type
_entity_poly.pdbx_seq_one_letter_code
_entity_poly.pdbx_strand_id
1 'polypeptide(L)'
;MVADRLSAVTLLLFLWLEPAHCLEQESVCDDALHQCGFASDPAGEEDLDDPLAEVVLLQMSLKLEQNVAKVPVALPPKSAILPGDMVNKQWLSLMDTLRSNVTICQHATPAEDRDLPMLKVLKSKEPPVDGVCYFNYSPTCVLAHQAKDYLVHPIAFGHFFASFRQIEYDFEHLHTAPGVAPLQAKMCLDMGWLDLPNRQELLDDFDLLDKKAEDSCESLRLAVPGYANITMSHYNADAALEGVWHPPGSLNRSHASKSELLWHQAAKCNMGHYALACDIADCLYHFCKLPGGLVGSGKQCRDDWMAKALESIL
;
A
#
# COMPACT_ATOMS: atom_id res chain seq x y z
N MET A 1 27.67 -4.95 -12.91
CA MET A 1 27.68 -4.72 -11.44
C MET A 1 26.56 -3.75 -11.04
N VAL A 2 25.30 -4.08 -11.32
CA VAL A 2 24.13 -3.22 -11.03
C VAL A 2 23.03 -3.99 -10.25
N ALA A 3 23.37 -5.16 -9.67
CA ALA A 3 22.39 -6.05 -9.03
C ALA A 3 22.24 -5.83 -7.51
N ASP A 4 23.20 -5.21 -6.81
CA ASP A 4 23.26 -5.32 -5.35
C ASP A 4 22.55 -4.23 -4.53
N ARG A 5 21.92 -3.23 -5.16
CA ARG A 5 21.34 -2.08 -4.40
C ARG A 5 19.81 -2.02 -4.34
N LEU A 6 19.09 -2.85 -5.08
CA LEU A 6 17.63 -2.96 -4.96
C LEU A 6 17.17 -3.90 -3.83
N SER A 7 18.07 -4.74 -3.30
CA SER A 7 17.69 -5.80 -2.37
C SER A 7 17.29 -5.29 -0.97
N ALA A 8 17.91 -4.21 -0.48
CA ALA A 8 17.67 -3.70 0.87
C ALA A 8 16.32 -2.96 1.04
N VAL A 9 15.81 -2.34 -0.04
CA VAL A 9 14.53 -1.60 -0.02
C VAL A 9 13.34 -2.55 -0.06
N THR A 10 13.45 -3.65 -0.81
CA THR A 10 12.48 -4.76 -0.77
C THR A 10 12.47 -5.43 0.61
N LEU A 11 13.64 -5.60 1.24
CA LEU A 11 13.74 -6.23 2.57
C LEU A 11 13.06 -5.42 3.68
N LEU A 12 13.14 -4.08 3.65
CA LEU A 12 12.51 -3.21 4.65
C LEU A 12 10.98 -3.18 4.56
N LEU A 13 10.41 -3.38 3.37
CA LEU A 13 8.96 -3.57 3.17
C LEU A 13 8.51 -4.98 3.57
N PHE A 14 9.36 -6.00 3.38
CA PHE A 14 9.11 -7.37 3.84
C PHE A 14 9.09 -7.48 5.38
N LEU A 15 9.90 -6.70 6.10
CA LEU A 15 9.98 -6.74 7.56
C LEU A 15 8.83 -6.00 8.27
N TRP A 16 7.93 -5.34 7.53
CA TRP A 16 6.73 -4.66 8.05
C TRP A 16 5.43 -5.44 7.80
N LEU A 17 5.47 -6.50 6.99
CA LEU A 17 4.37 -7.44 6.78
C LEU A 17 4.58 -8.67 7.69
N GLU A 18 3.54 -9.11 8.39
CA GLU A 18 3.60 -10.00 9.57
C GLU A 18 4.57 -11.22 9.49
N PRO A 19 5.14 -11.69 10.63
CA PRO A 19 5.87 -12.96 10.76
C PRO A 19 5.04 -14.23 10.52
N ALA A 20 3.72 -14.10 10.32
CA ALA A 20 2.78 -15.22 10.36
C ALA A 20 2.94 -16.25 9.22
N HIS A 21 3.66 -15.92 8.14
CA HIS A 21 3.88 -16.83 7.01
C HIS A 21 5.09 -17.77 7.17
N CYS A 22 5.96 -17.58 8.17
CA CYS A 22 7.08 -18.50 8.39
C CYS A 22 6.67 -19.79 9.14
N LEU A 23 5.46 -19.87 9.71
CA LEU A 23 5.02 -21.02 10.50
C LEU A 23 4.44 -22.19 9.69
N GLU A 24 4.16 -22.01 8.39
CA GLU A 24 3.49 -23.07 7.58
C GLU A 24 4.39 -23.73 6.51
N GLN A 25 5.61 -23.26 6.26
CA GLN A 25 6.52 -23.85 5.27
C GLN A 25 7.99 -23.85 5.73
N GLU A 26 8.36 -24.82 6.57
CA GLU A 26 9.74 -25.02 7.06
C GLU A 26 10.76 -25.14 5.91
N SER A 27 10.41 -25.80 4.80
CA SER A 27 11.38 -26.11 3.74
C SER A 27 11.83 -24.90 2.91
N VAL A 28 11.09 -23.78 2.93
CA VAL A 28 11.44 -22.57 2.16
C VAL A 28 12.38 -21.66 2.95
N CYS A 29 12.33 -21.71 4.29
CA CYS A 29 13.19 -20.91 5.16
C CYS A 29 14.60 -21.49 5.27
N ASP A 30 14.75 -22.81 5.28
CA ASP A 30 16.05 -23.47 5.36
C ASP A 30 16.95 -23.14 4.17
N ASP A 31 16.40 -23.11 2.95
CA ASP A 31 17.15 -22.76 1.74
C ASP A 31 17.60 -21.29 1.73
N ALA A 32 16.82 -20.38 2.32
CA ALA A 32 17.16 -18.96 2.42
C ALA A 32 18.25 -18.70 3.46
N LEU A 33 18.21 -19.41 4.60
CA LEU A 33 19.24 -19.33 5.65
C LEU A 33 20.58 -19.93 5.18
N HIS A 34 20.53 -21.03 4.42
CA HIS A 34 21.73 -21.67 3.87
C HIS A 34 22.41 -20.77 2.82
N GLN A 35 21.64 -20.04 2.01
CA GLN A 35 22.18 -19.06 1.04
C GLN A 35 22.79 -17.82 1.70
N CYS A 36 22.41 -17.50 2.94
CA CYS A 36 22.95 -16.39 3.72
C CYS A 36 24.22 -16.76 4.53
N GLY A 37 24.70 -18.00 4.43
CA GLY A 37 25.95 -18.43 5.05
C GLY A 37 25.84 -18.79 6.54
N PHE A 38 24.63 -19.01 7.05
CA PHE A 38 24.43 -19.59 8.37
C PHE A 38 24.50 -21.12 8.26
N ALA A 39 25.48 -21.73 8.92
CA ALA A 39 25.57 -23.18 9.03
C ALA A 39 24.63 -23.66 10.13
N SER A 40 23.68 -24.53 9.81
CA SER A 40 22.94 -25.31 10.80
C SER A 40 23.82 -26.45 11.29
N ASP A 41 24.21 -26.44 12.56
CA ASP A 41 24.77 -27.61 13.23
C ASP A 41 23.60 -28.53 13.64
N PRO A 42 23.59 -29.83 13.27
CA PRO A 42 22.47 -30.70 13.59
C PRO A 42 22.76 -31.49 14.87
N ALA A 43 22.29 -31.02 16.02
CA ALA A 43 21.95 -31.88 17.16
C ALA A 43 21.42 -31.07 18.36
N GLY A 44 20.26 -31.46 18.87
CA GLY A 44 19.87 -31.21 20.26
C GLY A 44 18.50 -30.58 20.41
N GLU A 45 17.47 -31.41 20.60
CA GLU A 45 16.28 -31.03 21.36
C GLU A 45 16.72 -30.57 22.77
N GLU A 46 16.42 -29.34 23.15
CA GLU A 46 16.13 -28.95 24.54
C GLU A 46 15.49 -27.56 24.59
N ASP A 47 14.47 -27.42 25.46
CA ASP A 47 13.73 -26.20 25.79
C ASP A 47 14.65 -24.99 26.05
N LEU A 48 14.44 -23.89 25.33
CA LEU A 48 15.07 -22.59 25.62
C LEU A 48 14.08 -21.43 25.37
N ASP A 49 13.60 -20.83 26.45
CA ASP A 49 13.22 -19.41 26.49
C ASP A 49 14.47 -18.59 26.13
N ASP A 50 14.56 -18.04 24.91
CA ASP A 50 15.80 -17.44 24.40
C ASP A 50 15.76 -15.90 24.23
N PRO A 51 16.56 -15.12 25.01
CA PRO A 51 16.83 -13.70 24.82
C PRO A 51 17.78 -13.36 23.65
N LEU A 52 18.28 -14.33 22.86
CA LEU A 52 19.23 -14.06 21.77
C LEU A 52 18.63 -13.25 20.61
N ALA A 53 17.31 -13.26 20.40
CA ALA A 53 16.67 -12.52 19.32
C ALA A 53 16.87 -10.98 19.46
N GLU A 54 16.91 -10.46 20.69
CA GLU A 54 17.18 -9.03 20.94
C GLU A 54 18.66 -8.67 20.75
N VAL A 55 19.59 -9.58 21.04
CA VAL A 55 21.04 -9.33 20.92
C VAL A 55 21.50 -9.28 19.46
N VAL A 56 20.88 -10.07 18.58
CA VAL A 56 21.16 -10.07 17.14
C VAL A 56 20.66 -8.78 16.46
N LEU A 57 19.48 -8.29 16.83
CA LEU A 57 18.92 -7.01 16.33
C LEU A 57 19.76 -5.79 16.76
N LEU A 58 20.30 -5.79 17.99
CA LEU A 58 21.16 -4.71 18.50
C LEU A 58 22.56 -4.71 17.88
N GLN A 59 23.14 -5.89 17.61
CA GLN A 59 24.48 -5.98 16.99
C GLN A 59 24.48 -5.63 15.49
N MET A 60 23.37 -5.81 14.77
CA MET A 60 23.26 -5.41 13.37
C MET A 60 23.12 -3.89 13.19
N SER A 61 22.52 -3.20 14.16
CA SER A 61 22.34 -1.74 14.16
C SER A 61 23.67 -1.00 14.39
N LEU A 62 24.55 -1.51 15.26
CA LEU A 62 25.82 -0.85 15.60
C LEU A 62 26.90 -0.93 14.51
N LYS A 63 26.82 -1.92 13.59
CA LYS A 63 27.79 -2.09 12.51
C LYS A 63 27.53 -1.19 11.30
N LEU A 64 26.33 -0.60 11.19
CA LEU A 64 25.95 0.29 10.08
C LEU A 64 26.47 1.73 10.27
N GLU A 65 26.66 2.18 11.51
CA GLU A 65 27.09 3.57 11.81
C GLU A 65 28.58 3.83 11.56
N GLN A 66 29.42 2.79 11.44
CA GLN A 66 30.88 2.96 11.45
C GLN A 66 31.56 3.06 10.07
N ASN A 67 30.84 3.09 8.94
CA ASN A 67 31.47 3.01 7.60
C ASN A 67 31.04 4.07 6.57
N VAL A 68 30.87 5.34 6.94
CA VAL A 68 30.81 6.42 5.94
C VAL A 68 31.61 7.64 6.39
N ALA A 69 32.89 7.69 5.99
CA ALA A 69 33.66 8.93 6.01
C ALA A 69 34.53 9.08 4.74
N LYS A 70 34.23 10.18 4.02
CA LYS A 70 35.07 10.96 3.08
C LYS A 70 35.31 10.43 1.66
N VAL A 71 34.76 11.11 0.64
CA VAL A 71 35.41 11.57 -0.62
C VAL A 71 34.57 12.74 -1.23
N PRO A 72 35.18 13.81 -1.82
CA PRO A 72 34.45 15.00 -2.28
C PRO A 72 33.91 14.94 -3.73
N VAL A 73 33.06 15.92 -4.01
CA VAL A 73 32.12 16.13 -5.13
C VAL A 73 32.76 16.35 -6.51
N ALA A 74 32.11 15.85 -7.56
CA ALA A 74 31.99 16.52 -8.87
C ALA A 74 30.59 16.26 -9.47
N LEU A 75 29.89 17.34 -9.89
CA LEU A 75 28.56 17.30 -10.52
C LEU A 75 28.67 17.26 -12.06
N PRO A 76 27.79 16.51 -12.77
CA PRO A 76 27.47 16.78 -14.17
C PRO A 76 26.04 17.35 -14.36
N PRO A 77 25.74 17.96 -15.52
CA PRO A 77 24.61 18.87 -15.71
C PRO A 77 23.32 18.20 -16.23
N LYS A 78 22.19 18.88 -15.92
CA LYS A 78 20.86 18.88 -16.55
C LYS A 78 20.33 17.57 -17.15
N SER A 79 19.99 16.64 -16.26
CA SER A 79 18.67 15.99 -16.22
C SER A 79 18.51 15.48 -14.78
N ALA A 80 17.90 16.30 -13.93
CA ALA A 80 17.81 16.01 -12.51
C ALA A 80 16.72 14.96 -12.26
N ILE A 81 17.06 13.69 -12.47
CA ILE A 81 16.51 12.63 -11.63
C ILE A 81 17.17 12.86 -10.27
N LEU A 82 16.41 13.33 -9.28
CA LEU A 82 16.90 13.39 -7.91
C LEU A 82 17.38 12.00 -7.51
N PRO A 83 18.57 11.87 -6.87
CA PRO A 83 19.01 10.59 -6.36
C PRO A 83 17.92 10.04 -5.45
N GLY A 84 17.48 8.79 -5.67
CA GLY A 84 16.43 8.16 -4.85
C GLY A 84 16.73 8.21 -3.34
N ASP A 85 18.01 8.33 -2.98
CA ASP A 85 18.49 8.48 -1.60
C ASP A 85 18.01 9.78 -0.91
N MET A 86 17.75 10.85 -1.65
CA MET A 86 17.32 12.14 -1.08
C MET A 86 15.83 12.13 -0.76
N VAL A 87 15.02 11.59 -1.68
CA VAL A 87 13.57 11.43 -1.50
C VAL A 87 13.27 10.53 -0.29
N ASN A 88 14.08 9.50 -0.08
CA ASN A 88 13.93 8.59 1.05
C ASN A 88 14.12 9.28 2.42
N LYS A 89 15.12 10.15 2.60
CA LYS A 89 15.39 10.75 3.93
C LYS A 89 14.32 11.72 4.38
N GLN A 90 13.82 12.55 3.47
CA GLN A 90 12.79 13.54 3.77
C GLN A 90 11.41 12.88 3.88
N TRP A 91 11.12 11.87 3.06
CA TRP A 91 9.95 11.01 3.25
C TRP A 91 9.94 10.35 4.63
N LEU A 92 11.06 9.76 5.05
CA LEU A 92 11.21 9.18 6.40
C LEU A 92 11.00 10.24 7.48
N SER A 93 11.53 11.46 7.32
CA SER A 93 11.31 12.56 8.28
C SER A 93 9.86 13.02 8.36
N LEU A 94 9.15 13.08 7.22
CA LEU A 94 7.71 13.38 7.19
C LEU A 94 6.94 12.27 7.90
N MET A 95 7.24 11.01 7.59
CA MET A 95 6.62 9.85 8.23
C MET A 95 6.91 9.79 9.73
N ASP A 96 8.10 10.18 10.19
CA ASP A 96 8.44 10.28 11.62
C ASP A 96 7.72 11.45 12.31
N THR A 97 7.55 12.58 11.63
CA THR A 97 6.76 13.72 12.13
C THR A 97 5.28 13.37 12.23
N LEU A 98 4.77 12.66 11.24
CA LEU A 98 3.41 12.13 11.25
C LEU A 98 3.26 11.09 12.36
N ARG A 99 4.19 10.14 12.49
CA ARG A 99 4.18 9.10 13.54
C ARG A 99 4.27 9.64 14.96
N SER A 100 5.02 10.72 15.19
CA SER A 100 5.20 11.30 16.53
C SER A 100 4.00 12.10 17.02
N ASN A 101 3.19 12.63 16.09
CA ASN A 101 2.01 13.44 16.42
C ASN A 101 0.68 12.70 16.20
N VAL A 102 0.70 11.58 15.49
CA VAL A 102 -0.47 10.75 15.24
C VAL A 102 -0.36 9.45 16.01
N THR A 103 -1.41 9.13 16.75
CA THR A 103 -1.61 7.78 17.27
C THR A 103 -1.82 6.83 16.09
N ILE A 104 -0.72 6.24 15.62
CA ILE A 104 -0.79 5.17 14.61
C ILE A 104 -1.51 3.99 15.25
N CYS A 105 -2.50 3.48 14.53
CA CYS A 105 -3.27 2.31 14.91
C CYS A 105 -2.32 1.12 15.08
N GLN A 106 -2.23 0.56 16.29
CA GLN A 106 -1.36 -0.60 16.59
C GLN A 106 -2.18 -1.76 17.16
N HIS A 107 -3.27 -2.10 16.48
CA HIS A 107 -4.06 -3.26 16.86
C HIS A 107 -3.95 -4.30 15.75
N ALA A 108 -3.25 -5.41 16.02
CA ALA A 108 -3.39 -6.60 15.22
C ALA A 108 -4.84 -7.07 15.33
N THR A 109 -5.53 -7.25 14.20
CA THR A 109 -6.89 -7.81 14.21
C THR A 109 -6.83 -9.24 14.74
N PRO A 110 -7.52 -9.57 15.85
CA PRO A 110 -7.59 -10.94 16.35
C PRO A 110 -8.09 -11.90 15.26
N ALA A 111 -7.55 -13.11 15.20
CA ALA A 111 -7.88 -14.07 14.16
C ALA A 111 -9.38 -14.41 14.17
N GLU A 112 -9.98 -14.49 15.36
CA GLU A 112 -11.40 -14.76 15.56
C GLU A 112 -12.33 -13.67 15.02
N ASP A 113 -11.83 -12.44 14.86
CA ASP A 113 -12.60 -11.32 14.32
C ASP A 113 -12.58 -11.29 12.79
N ARG A 114 -11.67 -12.03 12.13
CA ARG A 114 -11.50 -11.99 10.67
C ARG A 114 -12.71 -12.53 9.91
N ASP A 115 -13.35 -13.56 10.46
CA ASP A 115 -14.52 -14.23 9.88
C ASP A 115 -15.86 -13.67 10.36
N LEU A 116 -15.84 -12.68 11.25
CA LEU A 116 -17.05 -12.00 11.71
C LEU A 116 -17.38 -10.82 10.80
N PRO A 117 -18.68 -10.48 10.62
CA PRO A 117 -19.06 -9.28 9.89
C PRO A 117 -18.39 -8.03 10.47
N MET A 118 -17.72 -7.25 9.64
CA MET A 118 -16.88 -6.12 10.09
C MET A 118 -17.69 -5.12 10.92
N LEU A 119 -18.89 -4.76 10.46
CA LEU A 119 -19.79 -3.87 11.20
C LEU A 119 -20.20 -4.43 12.58
N LYS A 120 -20.26 -5.75 12.72
CA LYS A 120 -20.56 -6.40 14.01
C LYS A 120 -19.35 -6.32 14.94
N VAL A 121 -18.15 -6.56 14.42
CA VAL A 121 -16.89 -6.44 15.16
C VAL A 121 -16.71 -5.01 15.67
N LEU A 122 -16.86 -4.01 14.81
CA LEU A 122 -16.66 -2.61 15.20
C LEU A 122 -17.69 -2.13 16.22
N LYS A 123 -18.96 -2.54 16.09
CA LYS A 123 -20.03 -2.21 17.04
C LYS A 123 -19.90 -2.90 18.41
N SER A 124 -19.17 -4.00 18.49
CA SER A 124 -18.99 -4.74 19.75
C SER A 124 -17.85 -4.20 20.61
N LYS A 125 -17.03 -3.28 20.09
CA LYS A 125 -15.92 -2.69 20.86
C LYS A 125 -16.42 -1.53 21.71
N GLU A 126 -15.94 -1.49 22.94
CA GLU A 126 -16.16 -0.40 23.89
C GLU A 126 -14.79 0.09 24.40
N PRO A 127 -14.37 1.34 24.08
CA PRO A 127 -15.09 2.33 23.25
C PRO A 127 -15.18 1.91 21.77
N PRO A 128 -16.09 2.53 20.97
CA PRO A 128 -16.12 2.32 19.53
C PRO A 128 -14.75 2.58 18.92
N VAL A 129 -14.31 1.66 18.07
CA VAL A 129 -13.02 1.75 17.39
C VAL A 129 -13.22 2.13 15.94
N ASP A 130 -12.26 2.87 15.43
CA ASP A 130 -12.15 3.16 14.01
C ASP A 130 -11.79 1.88 13.24
N GLY A 131 -12.53 1.56 12.18
CA GLY A 131 -12.35 0.30 11.47
C GLY A 131 -11.09 0.24 10.61
N VAL A 132 -10.64 1.37 10.06
CA VAL A 132 -9.38 1.42 9.30
C VAL A 132 -8.20 1.12 10.23
N CYS A 133 -8.25 1.68 11.44
CA CYS A 133 -7.32 1.39 12.50
C CYS A 133 -7.40 -0.05 12.99
N TYR A 134 -8.61 -0.55 13.25
CA TYR A 134 -8.82 -1.87 13.82
C TYR A 134 -8.38 -2.99 12.88
N PHE A 135 -8.59 -2.78 11.58
CA PHE A 135 -8.25 -3.73 10.52
C PHE A 135 -6.93 -3.46 9.82
N ASN A 136 -6.16 -2.46 10.29
CA ASN A 136 -4.84 -2.08 9.75
C ASN A 136 -4.84 -1.88 8.22
N TYR A 137 -5.89 -1.25 7.67
CA TYR A 137 -6.11 -1.16 6.22
C TYR A 137 -5.09 -0.27 5.49
N SER A 138 -4.71 0.87 6.07
CA SER A 138 -3.60 1.69 5.55
C SER A 138 -3.22 2.80 6.54
N PRO A 139 -2.02 2.76 7.14
CA PRO A 139 -1.57 3.83 8.03
C PRO A 139 -1.53 5.20 7.37
N THR A 140 -1.17 5.29 6.08
CA THR A 140 -1.11 6.57 5.37
C THR A 140 -2.50 7.16 5.11
N CYS A 141 -3.52 6.33 4.95
CA CYS A 141 -4.90 6.80 4.81
C CYS A 141 -5.43 7.40 6.13
N VAL A 142 -5.15 6.74 7.26
CA VAL A 142 -5.50 7.27 8.59
C VAL A 142 -4.82 8.62 8.83
N LEU A 143 -3.53 8.72 8.49
CA LEU A 143 -2.78 9.97 8.58
C LEU A 143 -3.40 11.09 7.73
N ALA A 144 -3.75 10.76 6.49
CA ALA A 144 -4.38 11.70 5.56
C ALA A 144 -5.74 12.20 6.07
N HIS A 145 -6.58 11.30 6.60
CA HIS A 145 -7.87 11.66 7.19
C HIS A 145 -7.72 12.57 8.42
N GLN A 146 -6.82 12.22 9.34
CA GLN A 146 -6.58 13.02 10.55
C GLN A 146 -5.97 14.40 10.23
N ALA A 147 -5.11 14.47 9.22
CA ALA A 147 -4.56 15.73 8.73
C ALA A 147 -5.58 16.58 7.95
N LYS A 148 -6.75 16.01 7.63
CA LYS A 148 -7.75 16.59 6.73
C LYS A 148 -7.18 16.94 5.36
N ASP A 149 -6.36 16.05 4.84
CA ASP A 149 -5.74 16.18 3.52
C ASP A 149 -5.56 14.79 2.91
N TYR A 150 -6.53 14.38 2.09
CA TYR A 150 -6.49 13.09 1.42
C TYR A 150 -5.39 12.98 0.36
N LEU A 151 -4.79 14.09 -0.09
CA LEU A 151 -3.71 14.08 -1.07
C LEU A 151 -2.40 13.51 -0.48
N VAL A 152 -2.26 13.54 0.84
CA VAL A 152 -1.12 12.92 1.55
C VAL A 152 -1.01 11.43 1.23
N HIS A 153 -2.13 10.71 1.17
CA HIS A 153 -2.17 9.27 0.92
C HIS A 153 -1.62 8.87 -0.48
N PRO A 154 -2.15 9.39 -1.60
CA PRO A 154 -1.63 9.07 -2.93
C PRO A 154 -0.20 9.58 -3.15
N ILE A 155 0.18 10.71 -2.54
CA ILE A 155 1.58 11.13 -2.61
C ILE A 155 2.49 10.08 -1.95
N ALA A 156 2.09 9.56 -0.79
CA ALA A 156 2.79 8.48 -0.11
C ALA A 156 2.92 7.22 -0.97
N PHE A 157 1.81 6.84 -1.61
CA PHE A 157 1.72 5.67 -2.47
C PHE A 157 2.32 5.89 -3.86
N GLY A 158 2.62 7.12 -4.26
CA GLY A 158 3.13 7.42 -5.60
C GLY A 158 4.46 6.74 -5.94
N HIS A 159 5.30 6.47 -4.93
CA HIS A 159 6.52 5.68 -5.12
C HIS A 159 6.23 4.24 -5.55
N PHE A 160 5.20 3.64 -4.97
CA PHE A 160 4.74 2.31 -5.35
C PHE A 160 4.27 2.30 -6.81
N PHE A 161 3.41 3.25 -7.20
CA PHE A 161 2.93 3.37 -8.58
C PHE A 161 4.06 3.69 -9.58
N ALA A 162 5.07 4.46 -9.17
CA ALA A 162 6.23 4.75 -10.00
C ALA A 162 7.11 3.52 -10.29
N SER A 163 6.97 2.44 -9.52
CA SER A 163 7.77 1.22 -9.66
C SER A 163 7.26 0.25 -10.72
N PHE A 164 5.99 0.38 -11.15
CA PHE A 164 5.43 -0.45 -12.21
C PHE A 164 6.15 -0.17 -13.53
N ARG A 165 6.66 -1.25 -14.14
CA ARG A 165 7.36 -1.18 -15.43
C ARG A 165 6.39 -1.30 -16.59
N GLN A 166 6.91 -1.12 -17.81
CA GLN A 166 6.23 -1.03 -19.10
C GLN A 166 5.46 -2.28 -19.53
N ILE A 167 4.60 -2.83 -18.68
CA ILE A 167 3.68 -3.90 -19.06
C ILE A 167 2.39 -3.20 -19.45
N GLU A 168 2.08 -3.28 -20.74
CA GLU A 168 0.75 -2.95 -21.22
C GLU A 168 -0.19 -4.11 -20.86
N TYR A 169 -1.34 -3.76 -20.32
CA TYR A 169 -2.39 -4.73 -20.03
C TYR A 169 -3.61 -4.42 -20.89
N ASP A 170 -4.10 -5.45 -21.57
CA ASP A 170 -5.25 -5.42 -22.45
C ASP A 170 -6.19 -6.57 -22.07
N PHE A 171 -7.32 -6.25 -21.44
CA PHE A 171 -8.32 -7.23 -21.03
C PHE A 171 -9.74 -6.71 -21.17
N GLU A 172 -10.57 -7.43 -21.92
CA GLU A 172 -12.01 -7.20 -22.18
C GLU A 172 -12.39 -5.75 -22.53
N HIS A 173 -12.28 -4.84 -21.56
CA HIS A 173 -12.68 -3.42 -21.60
C HIS A 173 -11.67 -2.47 -20.92
N LEU A 174 -10.53 -2.97 -20.44
CA LEU A 174 -9.45 -2.17 -19.89
C LEU A 174 -8.22 -2.29 -20.78
N HIS A 175 -7.85 -1.17 -21.38
CA HIS A 175 -6.56 -1.00 -22.03
C HIS A 175 -5.74 -0.03 -21.19
N THR A 176 -4.53 -0.38 -20.82
CA THR A 176 -3.65 0.48 -20.00
C THR A 176 -2.42 0.90 -20.79
N ALA A 177 -1.96 2.13 -20.54
CA ALA A 177 -0.67 2.57 -21.03
C ALA A 177 0.48 1.86 -20.25
N PRO A 178 1.71 1.83 -20.79
CA PRO A 178 2.85 1.25 -20.09
C PRO A 178 3.07 1.88 -18.70
N GLY A 179 3.36 1.06 -17.68
CA GLY A 179 3.67 1.52 -16.32
C GLY A 179 2.44 1.79 -15.44
N VAL A 180 1.26 1.36 -15.88
CA VAL A 180 0.01 1.47 -15.12
C VAL A 180 -0.19 0.23 -14.27
N ALA A 181 -0.57 0.40 -13.00
CA ALA A 181 -1.00 -0.71 -12.16
C ALA A 181 -2.41 -1.15 -12.61
N PRO A 182 -2.56 -2.32 -13.27
CA PRO A 182 -3.77 -2.64 -14.03
C PRO A 182 -4.99 -2.84 -13.15
N LEU A 183 -4.80 -3.40 -11.95
CA LEU A 183 -5.91 -3.64 -11.04
C LEU A 183 -6.48 -2.33 -10.50
N GLN A 184 -5.63 -1.45 -9.99
CA GLN A 184 -6.05 -0.15 -9.49
C GLN A 184 -6.68 0.66 -10.63
N ALA A 185 -6.10 0.63 -11.84
CA ALA A 185 -6.72 1.22 -13.03
C ALA A 185 -8.10 0.64 -13.34
N LYS A 186 -8.27 -0.69 -13.26
CA LYS A 186 -9.56 -1.37 -13.43
C LYS A 186 -10.57 -0.91 -12.40
N MET A 187 -10.17 -0.89 -11.13
CA MET A 187 -10.98 -0.44 -10.01
C MET A 187 -11.44 1.00 -10.22
N CYS A 188 -10.51 1.92 -10.49
CA CYS A 188 -10.83 3.32 -10.78
C CYS A 188 -11.78 3.48 -11.98
N LEU A 189 -11.58 2.68 -13.04
CA LEU A 189 -12.43 2.69 -14.24
C LEU A 189 -13.84 2.18 -13.96
N ASP A 190 -13.96 0.98 -13.37
CA ASP A 190 -15.23 0.28 -13.14
C ASP A 190 -16.11 0.99 -12.09
N MET A 191 -15.47 1.67 -11.14
CA MET A 191 -16.13 2.50 -10.13
C MET A 191 -16.45 3.92 -10.63
N GLY A 192 -15.98 4.30 -11.83
CA GLY A 192 -16.25 5.60 -12.43
C GLY A 192 -15.51 6.76 -11.75
N TRP A 193 -14.35 6.50 -11.16
CA TRP A 193 -13.55 7.50 -10.44
C TRP A 193 -12.50 8.19 -11.31
N LEU A 194 -12.16 7.65 -12.48
CA LEU A 194 -11.13 8.24 -13.36
C LEU A 194 -11.49 9.64 -13.90
N ASP A 195 -12.77 9.87 -14.22
CA ASP A 195 -13.24 11.08 -14.89
C ASP A 195 -14.28 11.82 -14.07
N LEU A 196 -14.14 11.84 -12.75
CA LEU A 196 -15.00 12.69 -11.93
C LEU A 196 -14.82 14.16 -12.38
N PRO A 197 -15.93 14.91 -12.55
CA PRO A 197 -15.83 16.33 -12.81
C PRO A 197 -15.10 17.02 -11.65
N ASN A 198 -14.43 18.13 -11.93
CA ASN A 198 -13.72 18.92 -10.93
C ASN A 198 -12.67 18.11 -10.13
N ARG A 199 -12.00 17.17 -10.77
CA ARG A 199 -10.93 16.33 -10.19
C ARG A 199 -9.97 17.07 -9.24
N GLN A 200 -9.47 18.24 -9.64
CA GLN A 200 -8.51 18.98 -8.83
C GLN A 200 -9.18 19.60 -7.59
N GLU A 201 -10.41 20.11 -7.71
CA GLU A 201 -11.20 20.60 -6.57
C GLU A 201 -11.46 19.46 -5.58
N LEU A 202 -11.82 18.27 -6.06
CA LEU A 202 -11.99 17.08 -5.22
C LEU A 202 -10.70 16.66 -4.51
N LEU A 203 -9.53 16.85 -5.12
CA LEU A 203 -8.26 16.54 -4.46
C LEU A 203 -7.84 17.59 -3.43
N ASP A 204 -8.18 18.86 -3.68
CA ASP A 204 -7.78 19.98 -2.82
C ASP A 204 -8.76 20.24 -1.67
N ASP A 205 -10.00 19.76 -1.76
CA ASP A 205 -11.06 19.94 -0.76
C ASP A 205 -11.39 18.62 -0.03
N PHE A 206 -10.95 18.55 1.23
CA PHE A 206 -11.17 17.40 2.10
C PHE A 206 -12.65 17.08 2.32
N ASP A 207 -13.47 18.07 2.64
CA ASP A 207 -14.88 17.85 2.98
C ASP A 207 -15.66 17.38 1.75
N LEU A 208 -15.32 17.91 0.56
CA LEU A 208 -15.93 17.50 -0.69
C LEU A 208 -15.61 16.05 -1.04
N LEU A 209 -14.34 15.63 -0.88
CA LEU A 209 -13.95 14.25 -1.15
C LEU A 209 -14.51 13.27 -0.12
N ASP A 210 -14.52 13.65 1.15
CA ASP A 210 -15.10 12.86 2.23
C ASP A 210 -16.59 12.61 1.97
N LYS A 211 -17.32 13.67 1.59
CA LYS A 211 -18.73 13.57 1.23
C LYS A 211 -18.96 12.70 0.00
N LYS A 212 -18.08 12.78 -1.00
CA LYS A 212 -18.13 11.93 -2.19
C LYS A 212 -17.95 10.44 -1.83
N ALA A 213 -17.06 10.14 -0.88
CA ALA A 213 -16.86 8.79 -0.38
C ALA A 213 -18.07 8.29 0.41
N GLU A 214 -18.67 9.11 1.27
CA GLU A 214 -19.90 8.78 2.00
C GLU A 214 -21.05 8.43 1.02
N ASP A 215 -21.29 9.27 0.00
CA ASP A 215 -22.32 9.02 -1.02
C ASP A 215 -22.06 7.73 -1.82
N SER A 216 -20.78 7.43 -2.08
CA SER A 216 -20.37 6.20 -2.76
C SER A 216 -20.62 4.98 -1.88
N CYS A 217 -20.33 5.07 -0.57
CA CYS A 217 -20.61 4.00 0.38
C CYS A 217 -22.11 3.74 0.54
N GLU A 218 -22.94 4.78 0.53
CA GLU A 218 -24.40 4.60 0.53
C GLU A 218 -24.88 3.88 -0.73
N SER A 219 -24.34 4.24 -1.89
CA SER A 219 -24.64 3.55 -3.15
C SER A 219 -24.20 2.08 -3.12
N LEU A 220 -23.02 1.79 -2.58
CA LEU A 220 -22.49 0.43 -2.43
C LEU A 220 -23.33 -0.41 -1.46
N ARG A 221 -23.82 0.20 -0.37
CA ARG A 221 -24.71 -0.44 0.59
C ARG A 221 -25.98 -0.97 -0.06
N LEU A 222 -26.50 -0.25 -1.06
CA LEU A 222 -27.68 -0.66 -1.82
C LEU A 222 -27.36 -1.66 -2.93
N ALA A 223 -26.18 -1.54 -3.56
CA ALA A 223 -25.82 -2.31 -4.74
C ALA A 223 -25.19 -3.68 -4.44
N VAL A 224 -24.50 -3.84 -3.30
CA VAL A 224 -23.75 -5.06 -2.96
C VAL A 224 -24.62 -6.02 -2.13
N PRO A 225 -25.01 -7.19 -2.68
CA PRO A 225 -25.78 -8.17 -1.91
C PRO A 225 -25.01 -8.60 -0.66
N GLY A 226 -25.65 -8.61 0.50
CA GLY A 226 -24.98 -9.04 1.73
C GLY A 226 -23.95 -8.06 2.29
N TYR A 227 -23.99 -6.78 1.90
CA TYR A 227 -23.11 -5.70 2.40
C TYR A 227 -22.84 -5.75 3.92
N ALA A 228 -23.88 -5.98 4.73
CA ALA A 228 -23.76 -6.02 6.20
C ALA A 228 -23.01 -7.26 6.73
N ASN A 229 -22.80 -8.28 5.90
CA ASN A 229 -22.15 -9.55 6.23
C ASN A 229 -20.72 -9.64 5.69
N ILE A 230 -20.18 -8.57 5.10
CA ILE A 230 -18.78 -8.53 4.66
C ILE A 230 -17.86 -8.70 5.88
N THR A 231 -16.81 -9.52 5.72
CA THR A 231 -15.84 -9.89 6.74
C THR A 231 -14.44 -9.49 6.26
N MET A 232 -13.45 -9.47 7.15
CA MET A 232 -12.06 -9.25 6.73
C MET A 232 -11.52 -10.40 5.89
N SER A 233 -11.98 -11.63 6.12
CA SER A 233 -11.60 -12.77 5.28
C SER A 233 -12.08 -12.60 3.84
N HIS A 234 -13.29 -12.06 3.62
CA HIS A 234 -13.75 -11.70 2.27
C HIS A 234 -12.83 -10.65 1.64
N TYR A 235 -12.54 -9.57 2.38
CA TYR A 235 -11.65 -8.50 1.93
C TYR A 235 -10.24 -9.00 1.58
N ASN A 236 -9.64 -9.84 2.43
CA ASN A 236 -8.29 -10.37 2.25
C ASN A 236 -8.20 -11.43 1.16
N ALA A 237 -9.24 -12.25 0.97
CA ALA A 237 -9.29 -13.19 -0.15
C ALA A 237 -9.26 -12.44 -1.48
N ASP A 238 -9.97 -11.32 -1.56
CA ASP A 238 -9.92 -10.43 -2.73
C ASP A 238 -8.57 -9.72 -2.85
N ALA A 239 -7.98 -9.27 -1.73
CA ALA A 239 -6.62 -8.70 -1.68
C ALA A 239 -5.55 -9.68 -2.20
N ALA A 240 -5.70 -10.98 -1.91
CA ALA A 240 -4.82 -12.03 -2.41
C ALA A 240 -5.01 -12.30 -3.93
N LEU A 241 -6.18 -12.00 -4.48
CA LEU A 241 -6.43 -12.01 -5.93
C LEU A 241 -5.77 -10.81 -6.63
N GLU A 242 -5.36 -9.78 -5.89
CA GLU A 242 -4.90 -8.54 -6.49
C GLU A 242 -3.63 -8.70 -7.31
N GLY A 243 -2.85 -9.76 -7.09
CA GLY A 243 -1.78 -10.15 -8.02
C GLY A 243 -0.74 -9.06 -8.29
N VAL A 244 -0.78 -7.95 -7.54
CA VAL A 244 0.09 -6.79 -7.71
C VAL A 244 1.55 -7.17 -7.41
N TRP A 245 1.71 -8.24 -6.64
CA TRP A 245 2.98 -8.85 -6.26
C TRP A 245 3.38 -10.05 -7.11
N HIS A 246 2.53 -10.44 -8.07
CA HIS A 246 2.72 -11.64 -8.86
C HIS A 246 3.41 -11.27 -10.17
N PRO A 247 4.55 -11.92 -10.53
CA PRO A 247 5.22 -11.70 -11.79
C PRO A 247 4.26 -11.84 -12.99
N PRO A 248 4.48 -11.12 -14.10
CA PRO A 248 3.69 -11.28 -15.31
C PRO A 248 3.61 -12.76 -15.72
N GLY A 249 2.39 -13.28 -15.90
CA GLY A 249 2.14 -14.67 -16.27
C GLY A 249 2.01 -15.68 -15.12
N SER A 250 2.14 -15.25 -13.86
CA SER A 250 1.96 -16.14 -12.69
C SER A 250 0.54 -16.18 -12.12
N LEU A 251 -0.37 -15.33 -12.61
CA LEU A 251 -1.77 -15.37 -12.22
C LEU A 251 -2.53 -16.40 -13.05
N ASN A 252 -2.96 -17.47 -12.39
CA ASN A 252 -3.73 -18.55 -13.00
C ASN A 252 -5.24 -18.22 -13.10
N ARG A 253 -5.65 -17.05 -12.60
CA ARG A 253 -7.05 -16.60 -12.61
C ARG A 253 -7.17 -15.33 -13.44
N SER A 254 -8.21 -15.28 -14.27
CA SER A 254 -8.70 -14.05 -14.89
C SER A 254 -8.98 -13.02 -13.79
N HIS A 255 -8.58 -11.77 -14.03
CA HIS A 255 -8.70 -10.61 -13.15
C HIS A 255 -10.00 -10.51 -12.34
N ALA A 256 -9.96 -9.74 -11.23
CA ALA A 256 -11.13 -9.47 -10.41
C ALA A 256 -12.31 -8.95 -11.27
N SER A 257 -13.46 -9.61 -11.14
CA SER A 257 -14.72 -9.21 -11.74
C SER A 257 -15.21 -7.88 -11.16
N LYS A 258 -16.13 -7.20 -11.86
CA LYS A 258 -16.76 -5.98 -11.32
C LYS A 258 -17.46 -6.23 -9.99
N SER A 259 -18.06 -7.41 -9.81
CA SER A 259 -18.67 -7.79 -8.53
C SER A 259 -17.63 -7.91 -7.41
N GLU A 260 -16.49 -8.56 -7.65
CA GLU A 260 -15.41 -8.67 -6.66
C GLU A 260 -14.87 -7.27 -6.30
N LEU A 261 -14.69 -6.38 -7.28
CA LEU A 261 -14.29 -5.00 -7.02
C LEU A 261 -15.34 -4.23 -6.19
N LEU A 262 -16.64 -4.36 -6.49
CA LEU A 262 -17.70 -3.73 -5.69
C LEU A 262 -17.70 -4.24 -4.24
N TRP A 263 -17.48 -5.54 -4.04
CA TRP A 263 -17.37 -6.16 -2.72
C TRP A 263 -16.15 -5.63 -1.96
N HIS A 264 -14.99 -5.56 -2.61
CA HIS A 264 -13.77 -5.01 -2.03
C HIS A 264 -13.96 -3.54 -1.59
N GLN A 265 -14.64 -2.73 -2.39
CA GLN A 265 -14.96 -1.33 -2.03
C GLN A 265 -15.98 -1.22 -0.91
N ALA A 266 -16.98 -2.10 -0.89
CA ALA A 266 -17.96 -2.16 0.21
C ALA A 266 -17.31 -2.58 1.54
N ALA A 267 -16.27 -3.43 1.52
CA ALA A 267 -15.51 -3.76 2.72
C ALA A 267 -14.84 -2.51 3.34
N LYS A 268 -14.25 -1.64 2.51
CA LYS A 268 -13.66 -0.36 2.94
C LYS A 268 -14.71 0.54 3.59
N CYS A 269 -15.89 0.63 3.01
CA CYS A 269 -17.01 1.34 3.62
C CYS A 269 -17.43 0.79 4.99
N ASN A 270 -17.26 -0.51 5.23
CA ASN A 270 -17.50 -1.10 6.55
C ASN A 270 -16.39 -0.79 7.57
N MET A 271 -15.18 -0.43 7.13
CA MET A 271 -14.11 0.08 7.98
C MET A 271 -14.33 1.56 8.34
N GLY A 272 -14.91 2.32 7.41
CA GLY A 272 -15.21 3.74 7.51
C GLY A 272 -15.19 4.36 6.12
N HIS A 273 -16.08 5.32 5.83
CA HIS A 273 -16.18 5.88 4.47
C HIS A 273 -14.88 6.57 4.02
N TYR A 274 -14.08 7.09 4.94
CA TYR A 274 -12.80 7.69 4.58
C TYR A 274 -11.77 6.69 4.03
N ALA A 275 -11.90 5.39 4.31
CA ALA A 275 -11.09 4.36 3.65
C ALA A 275 -11.33 4.38 2.13
N LEU A 276 -12.59 4.58 1.74
CA LEU A 276 -12.98 4.77 0.34
C LEU A 276 -12.53 6.14 -0.20
N ALA A 277 -12.51 7.19 0.63
CA ALA A 277 -12.01 8.50 0.21
C ALA A 277 -10.54 8.45 -0.22
N CYS A 278 -9.70 7.69 0.49
CA CYS A 278 -8.31 7.44 0.12
C CYS A 278 -8.18 6.74 -1.24
N ASP A 279 -9.01 5.72 -1.51
CA ASP A 279 -9.05 5.06 -2.82
C ASP A 279 -9.48 5.99 -3.95
N ILE A 280 -10.48 6.85 -3.69
CA ILE A 280 -10.92 7.85 -4.66
C ILE A 280 -9.78 8.86 -4.90
N ALA A 281 -9.09 9.30 -3.84
CA ALA A 281 -7.92 10.17 -3.95
C ALA A 281 -6.80 9.53 -4.80
N ASP A 282 -6.50 8.25 -4.56
CA ASP A 282 -5.55 7.46 -5.36
C ASP A 282 -5.94 7.43 -6.83
N CYS A 283 -7.21 7.14 -7.12
CA CYS A 283 -7.73 7.16 -8.48
C CYS A 283 -7.57 8.52 -9.16
N LEU A 284 -7.97 9.58 -8.45
CA LEU A 284 -7.90 10.96 -8.92
C LEU A 284 -6.47 11.51 -8.95
N TYR A 285 -5.50 10.91 -8.29
CA TYR A 285 -4.12 11.40 -8.34
C TYR A 285 -3.28 10.60 -9.34
N HIS A 286 -3.45 9.27 -9.40
CA HIS A 286 -2.57 8.37 -10.15
C HIS A 286 -3.07 7.95 -11.52
N PHE A 287 -4.35 8.11 -11.86
CA PHE A 287 -4.88 7.54 -13.09
C PHE A 287 -5.75 8.51 -13.87
N CYS A 288 -5.90 8.33 -15.18
CA CYS A 288 -6.78 9.14 -16.02
C CYS A 288 -7.18 8.35 -17.26
N LYS A 289 -8.25 8.77 -17.94
CA LYS A 289 -8.50 8.32 -19.31
C LYS A 289 -7.65 9.11 -20.31
N LEU A 290 -7.00 8.37 -21.19
CA LEU A 290 -6.24 8.86 -22.32
C LEU A 290 -7.09 8.73 -23.62
N PRO A 291 -6.70 9.42 -24.71
CA PRO A 291 -7.33 9.24 -26.00
C PRO A 291 -7.37 7.77 -26.42
N GLY A 292 -8.47 7.36 -27.06
CA GLY A 292 -8.67 5.96 -27.50
C GLY A 292 -9.17 5.02 -26.40
N GLY A 293 -9.53 5.54 -25.21
CA GLY A 293 -10.10 4.72 -24.12
C GLY A 293 -9.06 4.01 -23.25
N LEU A 294 -7.78 4.33 -23.44
CA LEU A 294 -6.69 3.85 -22.60
C LEU A 294 -6.75 4.47 -21.21
N VAL A 295 -6.32 3.75 -20.17
CA VAL A 295 -6.08 4.29 -18.83
C VAL A 295 -4.60 4.57 -18.68
N GLY A 296 -4.26 5.81 -18.33
CA GLY A 296 -2.89 6.26 -18.04
C GLY A 296 -2.58 6.24 -16.55
N SER A 297 -1.28 6.33 -16.25
CA SER A 297 -0.71 6.55 -14.92
C SER A 297 -0.40 8.03 -14.73
N GLY A 298 -0.10 8.45 -13.51
CA GLY A 298 -0.01 9.87 -13.18
C GLY A 298 0.98 10.65 -14.05
N LYS A 299 2.13 10.06 -14.43
CA LYS A 299 3.10 10.67 -15.37
C LYS A 299 2.51 10.96 -16.75
N GLN A 300 1.55 10.16 -17.20
CA GLN A 300 0.85 10.33 -18.48
C GLN A 300 -0.36 11.27 -18.33
N CYS A 301 -0.86 11.44 -17.11
CA CYS A 301 -2.06 12.21 -16.81
C CYS A 301 -1.77 13.69 -16.52
N ARG A 302 -0.59 14.01 -15.98
CA ARG A 302 -0.21 15.37 -15.58
C ARG A 302 1.31 15.54 -15.56
N ASP A 303 1.77 16.71 -16.00
CA ASP A 303 3.21 17.01 -16.08
C ASP A 303 3.84 17.25 -14.69
N ASP A 304 3.04 17.69 -13.72
CA ASP A 304 3.45 17.95 -12.35
C ASP A 304 3.26 16.74 -11.42
N TRP A 305 3.07 15.53 -11.98
CA TRP A 305 2.87 14.33 -11.17
C TRP A 305 4.09 14.08 -10.28
N MET A 306 3.87 14.02 -8.97
CA MET A 306 4.91 13.95 -7.94
C MET A 306 5.85 15.17 -7.88
N ALA A 307 5.66 16.22 -8.69
CA ALA A 307 6.47 17.44 -8.59
C ALA A 307 6.21 18.15 -7.25
N LYS A 308 4.94 18.29 -6.85
CA LYS A 308 4.56 18.82 -5.53
C LYS A 308 5.07 17.98 -4.36
N ALA A 309 5.07 16.65 -4.51
CA ALA A 309 5.64 15.76 -3.50
C ALA A 309 7.12 16.12 -3.29
N LEU A 310 7.87 16.31 -4.37
CA LEU A 310 9.26 16.72 -4.34
C LEU A 310 9.47 18.15 -3.82
N GLU A 311 8.53 19.08 -4.07
CA GLU A 311 8.60 20.45 -3.58
C GLU A 311 8.27 20.57 -2.08
N SER A 312 7.25 19.87 -1.57
CA SER A 312 6.88 19.84 -0.14
C SER A 312 7.95 19.19 0.76
N ILE A 313 8.85 18.47 0.12
CA ILE A 313 9.98 17.75 0.69
C ILE A 313 11.22 18.66 0.81
N LEU A 314 11.31 19.73 -0.01
CA LEU A 314 12.45 20.66 -0.10
C LEU A 314 12.25 21.94 0.72
#